data_AF-A0A175JMU1-F1
#
_entry.id   AF-A0A175JMU1-F1
#
_cell.length_a   1.000
_cell.length_b   1.000
_cell.length_c   1.000
_cell.angle_alpha   90.00
_cell.angle_beta   90.00
_cell.angle_gamma   90.00
#
_symmetry.space_group_name_H-M   'P 1'
#
loop_
_entity.id
_entity.type
_entity.pdbx_description
1 polymer ?
#
loop_
_entity_poly.entity_id
_entity_poly.type
_entity_poly.pdbx_seq_one_letter_code
_entity_poly.pdbx_strand_id
1 'polypeptide(L)'
;MNSKERKLNKFYDSIEHSLSTIAYYCVHFFFCIEYFLIKCKNTSKNKISFRYYSFKTTGYCKICCKEKYFRVHHCRTCNSCTLRMDHHCSWMNCCIGLHNIRYFYLFLLYGTIVTITNFRKIVLILYYRSFIPNFSFVPSLVGLCISFSCGISLLILLLVQTIFISFNCTTIECLQFISSLSSGLIFKNKFKKSLWKNWCEAFLVEDHQWQLPIKFLPFN
;
A
#
# COMPACT_ATOMS: atom_id res chain seq x y z
N MET A 1 17.00 -39.69 -25.39
CA MET A 1 17.42 -38.60 -24.49
C MET A 1 18.13 -39.16 -23.26
N ASN A 2 19.41 -38.80 -23.06
CA ASN A 2 20.18 -39.33 -21.91
C ASN A 2 19.76 -38.65 -20.59
N SER A 3 20.17 -39.19 -19.44
CA SER A 3 19.77 -38.69 -18.11
C SER A 3 20.27 -37.26 -17.81
N LYS A 4 21.43 -36.88 -18.39
CA LYS A 4 22.06 -35.57 -18.24
C LYS A 4 21.29 -34.49 -18.99
N GLU A 5 20.90 -34.78 -20.22
CA GLU A 5 20.08 -33.94 -21.09
C GLU A 5 18.69 -33.70 -20.48
N ARG A 6 18.08 -34.74 -19.90
CA ARG A 6 16.83 -34.62 -19.12
C ARG A 6 16.96 -33.65 -17.93
N LYS A 7 18.09 -33.67 -17.22
CA LYS A 7 18.32 -32.75 -16.09
C LYS A 7 18.54 -31.32 -16.58
N LEU A 8 19.28 -31.14 -17.67
CA LEU A 8 19.55 -29.84 -18.26
C LEU A 8 18.26 -29.16 -18.73
N ASN A 9 17.38 -29.90 -19.43
CA ASN A 9 16.09 -29.37 -19.88
C ASN A 9 15.22 -28.92 -18.70
N LYS A 10 15.17 -29.69 -17.61
CA LYS A 10 14.44 -29.29 -16.39
C LYS A 10 14.93 -27.97 -15.80
N PHE A 11 16.23 -27.68 -15.87
CA PHE A 11 16.78 -26.40 -15.40
C PHE A 11 16.39 -25.24 -16.32
N TYR A 12 16.45 -25.44 -17.65
CA TYR A 12 15.96 -24.45 -18.62
C TYR A 12 14.46 -24.16 -18.42
N ASP A 13 13.63 -25.19 -18.31
CA ASP A 13 12.18 -25.07 -18.07
C ASP A 13 11.90 -24.27 -16.78
N SER A 14 12.69 -24.50 -15.72
CA SER A 14 12.52 -23.80 -14.45
C SER A 14 12.90 -22.31 -14.53
N ILE A 15 13.96 -21.99 -15.28
CA ILE A 15 14.38 -20.61 -15.51
C ILE A 15 13.33 -19.89 -16.37
N GLU A 16 12.87 -20.50 -17.46
CA GLU A 16 11.85 -19.92 -18.35
C GLU A 16 10.55 -19.66 -17.58
N HIS A 17 10.08 -20.65 -16.81
CA HIS A 17 8.91 -20.47 -15.94
C HIS A 17 9.12 -19.33 -14.93
N SER A 18 10.33 -19.18 -14.39
CA SER A 18 10.67 -18.08 -13.46
C SER A 18 10.62 -16.72 -14.14
N LEU A 19 11.16 -16.59 -15.35
CA LEU A 19 11.11 -15.36 -16.14
C LEU A 19 9.67 -14.98 -16.52
N SER A 20 8.88 -15.95 -16.98
CA SER A 20 7.45 -15.75 -17.28
C SER A 20 6.66 -15.33 -16.04
N THR A 21 6.97 -15.92 -14.88
CA THR A 21 6.36 -15.51 -13.60
C THR A 21 6.71 -14.07 -13.25
N ILE A 22 7.99 -13.69 -13.35
CA ILE A 22 8.44 -12.31 -13.07
C ILE A 22 7.72 -11.33 -13.99
N ALA A 23 7.67 -11.61 -15.30
CA ALA A 23 7.01 -10.76 -16.28
C ALA A 23 5.51 -10.58 -15.95
N TYR A 24 4.80 -11.68 -15.67
CA TYR A 24 3.39 -11.65 -15.30
C TYR A 24 3.12 -10.76 -14.08
N TYR A 25 3.88 -10.93 -12.99
CA TYR A 25 3.70 -10.14 -11.77
C TYR A 25 4.08 -8.67 -11.96
N CYS A 26 5.09 -8.37 -12.77
CA CYS A 26 5.44 -6.98 -13.11
C CYS A 26 4.32 -6.28 -13.89
N VAL A 27 3.73 -6.95 -14.89
CA VAL A 27 2.59 -6.42 -15.66
C VAL A 27 1.37 -6.22 -14.74
N HIS A 28 1.04 -7.20 -13.90
CA HIS A 28 -0.06 -7.06 -12.95
C HIS A 28 0.17 -5.90 -11.97
N PHE A 29 1.40 -5.74 -11.46
CA PHE A 29 1.73 -4.63 -10.57
C PHE A 29 1.61 -3.27 -11.25
N PHE A 30 2.01 -3.17 -12.53
CA PHE A 30 1.83 -1.97 -13.32
C PHE A 30 0.35 -1.55 -13.39
N PHE A 31 -0.56 -2.49 -13.68
CA PHE A 31 -2.00 -2.21 -13.66
C PHE A 31 -2.51 -1.80 -12.26
N CYS A 32 -1.99 -2.42 -11.19
CA CYS A 32 -2.33 -2.01 -9.82
C CYS A 32 -1.88 -0.57 -9.53
N ILE A 33 -0.69 -0.15 -9.99
CA ILE A 33 -0.18 1.22 -9.84
C ILE A 33 -1.09 2.19 -10.60
N GLU A 34 -1.36 1.92 -11.88
CA GLU A 34 -2.21 2.78 -12.70
C GLU A 34 -3.60 2.93 -12.08
N TYR A 35 -4.21 1.82 -11.66
CA TYR A 35 -5.51 1.83 -10.98
C TYR A 35 -5.46 2.66 -9.71
N PHE A 36 -4.43 2.48 -8.86
CA PHE A 36 -4.24 3.27 -7.66
C PHE A 36 -4.08 4.77 -7.98
N LEU A 37 -3.27 5.14 -8.97
CA LEU A 37 -3.07 6.53 -9.37
C LEU A 37 -4.35 7.18 -9.90
N ILE A 38 -5.13 6.46 -10.71
CA ILE A 38 -6.44 6.88 -11.20
C ILE A 38 -7.35 7.15 -10.01
N LYS A 39 -7.44 6.21 -9.06
CA LYS A 39 -8.25 6.41 -7.85
C LYS A 39 -7.71 7.56 -7.01
N CYS A 40 -6.40 7.72 -6.85
CA CYS A 40 -5.86 8.81 -6.04
C CYS A 40 -6.24 10.19 -6.58
N LYS A 41 -6.28 10.34 -7.92
CA LYS A 41 -6.66 11.59 -8.60
C LYS A 41 -8.17 11.82 -8.65
N ASN A 42 -8.95 10.77 -8.94
CA ASN A 42 -10.39 10.88 -9.22
C ASN A 42 -11.27 10.73 -7.98
N THR A 43 -10.70 10.28 -6.87
CA THR A 43 -11.47 10.16 -5.64
C THR A 43 -11.86 11.55 -5.15
N SER A 44 -13.16 11.83 -5.21
CA SER A 44 -13.70 13.13 -4.87
C SER A 44 -13.28 13.50 -3.45
N LYS A 45 -12.58 14.63 -3.32
CA LYS A 45 -12.19 15.21 -2.03
C LYS A 45 -13.40 15.74 -1.22
N ASN A 46 -14.57 15.86 -1.85
CA ASN A 46 -15.72 16.62 -1.33
C ASN A 46 -17.03 15.83 -1.13
N LYS A 47 -17.17 14.59 -1.65
CA LYS A 47 -18.33 13.72 -1.35
C LYS A 47 -18.13 13.06 0.00
N ILE A 48 -18.55 13.77 1.02
CA ILE A 48 -18.65 13.30 2.39
C ILE A 48 -19.84 12.33 2.47
N SER A 49 -19.62 11.09 2.88
CA SER A 49 -20.73 10.29 3.39
C SER A 49 -21.09 10.79 4.80
N PHE A 50 -22.32 11.27 4.94
CA PHE A 50 -22.91 11.80 6.18
C PHE A 50 -22.75 10.83 7.37
N ARG A 51 -22.59 9.53 7.09
CA ARG A 51 -22.51 8.44 8.08
C ARG A 51 -21.22 8.42 8.89
N TYR A 52 -20.15 9.08 8.43
CA TYR A 52 -18.84 9.07 9.09
C TYR A 52 -18.55 10.33 9.91
N TYR A 53 -19.54 11.21 10.08
CA TYR A 53 -19.38 12.47 10.81
C TYR A 53 -19.79 12.35 12.27
N SER A 54 -18.94 12.90 13.14
CA SER A 54 -19.43 13.75 14.21
C SER A 54 -19.78 15.10 13.57
N PHE A 55 -21.02 15.57 13.68
CA PHE A 55 -21.45 16.87 13.15
C PHE A 55 -20.77 18.09 13.79
N LYS A 56 -19.86 17.87 14.74
CA LYS A 56 -19.17 18.95 15.45
C LYS A 56 -17.98 19.43 14.63
N THR A 57 -18.05 20.68 14.19
CA THR A 57 -16.94 21.40 13.55
C THR A 57 -15.80 21.59 14.55
N THR A 58 -14.57 21.49 14.07
CA THR A 58 -13.34 21.66 14.88
C THR A 58 -12.58 22.92 14.51
N GLY A 59 -13.02 23.64 13.48
CA GLY A 59 -12.46 24.91 13.06
C GLY A 59 -12.82 25.26 11.62
N TYR A 60 -12.03 26.14 11.02
CA TYR A 60 -12.26 26.63 9.66
C TYR A 60 -10.97 26.62 8.84
N CYS A 61 -11.04 26.25 7.57
CA CYS A 61 -9.94 26.38 6.62
C CYS A 61 -10.06 27.71 5.90
N LYS A 62 -9.18 28.66 6.25
CA LYS A 62 -9.13 29.98 5.59
C LYS A 62 -8.77 29.90 4.10
N ILE A 63 -8.00 28.90 3.68
CA ILE A 63 -7.55 28.73 2.29
C ILE A 63 -8.68 28.15 1.42
N CYS A 64 -9.37 27.12 1.91
CA CYS A 64 -10.46 26.49 1.17
C CYS A 64 -11.84 27.14 1.41
N CYS A 65 -11.92 28.12 2.31
CA CYS A 65 -13.15 28.76 2.77
C CYS A 65 -14.26 27.78 3.21
N LYS A 66 -13.89 26.75 3.99
CA LYS A 66 -14.80 25.69 4.43
C LYS A 66 -14.58 25.32 5.90
N GLU A 67 -15.64 24.87 6.56
CA GLU A 67 -15.55 24.29 7.89
C GLU A 67 -14.66 23.04 7.88
N LYS A 68 -13.87 22.88 8.95
CA LYS A 68 -13.10 21.68 9.21
C LYS A 68 -13.85 20.83 10.22
N TYR A 69 -13.96 19.57 9.91
CA TYR A 69 -14.48 18.55 10.80
C TYR A 69 -13.33 17.75 11.40
N PHE A 70 -13.64 16.86 12.35
CA PHE A 70 -12.63 15.98 12.93
C PHE A 70 -11.81 15.25 11.86
N ARG A 71 -10.49 15.23 12.06
CA ARG A 71 -9.51 14.55 11.18
C ARG A 71 -9.43 15.11 9.75
N VAL A 72 -10.01 16.28 9.48
CA VAL A 72 -9.84 17.00 8.21
C VAL A 72 -8.61 17.90 8.28
N HIS A 73 -7.66 17.69 7.38
CA HIS A 73 -6.44 18.51 7.30
C HIS A 73 -6.31 19.15 5.92
N HIS A 74 -5.82 20.39 5.88
CA HIS A 74 -5.50 21.07 4.64
C HIS A 74 -4.07 20.70 4.22
N CYS A 75 -3.93 20.12 3.04
CA CYS A 75 -2.62 19.89 2.43
C CYS A 75 -2.26 21.08 1.55
N ARG A 76 -1.17 21.76 1.86
CA ARG A 76 -0.66 22.90 1.08
C ARG A 76 -0.24 22.47 -0.33
N THR A 77 0.45 21.33 -0.46
CA THR A 77 0.90 20.80 -1.76
C THR A 77 -0.26 20.50 -2.71
N CYS A 78 -1.33 19.88 -2.20
CA CYS A 78 -2.52 19.59 -2.99
C CYS A 78 -3.53 20.75 -3.04
N ASN A 79 -3.25 21.85 -2.33
CA ASN A 79 -4.12 23.00 -2.09
C ASN A 79 -5.59 22.63 -1.81
N SER A 80 -5.79 21.65 -0.92
CA SER A 80 -7.12 21.11 -0.65
C SER A 80 -7.23 20.49 0.73
N CYS A 81 -8.41 20.56 1.34
CA CYS A 81 -8.73 19.76 2.52
C CYS A 81 -8.97 18.29 2.16
N THR A 82 -8.35 17.39 2.92
CA THR A 82 -8.49 15.94 2.80
C THR A 82 -9.16 15.40 4.06
N LEU A 83 -10.24 14.64 3.88
CA LEU A 83 -10.97 13.98 4.96
C LEU A 83 -10.17 12.78 5.51
N ARG A 84 -10.11 12.68 6.84
CA ARG A 84 -9.29 11.68 7.56
C ARG A 84 -7.90 11.56 6.93
N MET A 85 -7.24 12.71 6.76
CA MET A 85 -5.96 12.77 6.05
C MET A 85 -4.93 11.93 6.79
N ASP A 86 -4.30 11.01 6.07
CA ASP A 86 -3.18 10.23 6.61
C ASP A 86 -1.88 11.00 6.38
N HIS A 87 -1.52 11.20 5.11
CA HIS A 87 -0.32 11.95 4.72
C HIS A 87 -0.45 12.47 3.28
N HIS A 88 0.45 13.36 2.88
CA HIS A 88 0.69 13.63 1.47
C HIS A 88 1.79 12.70 0.98
N CYS A 89 1.50 11.86 0.00
CA CYS A 89 2.47 10.93 -0.57
C CYS A 89 3.15 11.58 -1.76
N SER A 90 4.40 12.02 -1.59
CA SER A 90 5.18 12.67 -2.66
C SER A 90 5.40 11.76 -3.86
N TRP A 91 5.58 10.45 -3.63
CA TRP A 91 5.77 9.44 -4.68
C TRP A 91 4.59 9.35 -5.64
N MET A 92 3.39 9.59 -5.13
CA MET A 92 2.13 9.44 -5.87
C MET A 92 1.51 10.79 -6.22
N ASN A 93 2.16 11.87 -5.78
CA ASN A 93 1.71 13.25 -5.92
C ASN A 93 0.24 13.44 -5.54
N CYS A 94 -0.18 12.83 -4.42
CA CYS A 94 -1.55 12.90 -3.94
C CYS A 94 -1.65 12.73 -2.42
N CYS A 95 -2.72 13.26 -1.82
CA CYS A 95 -3.02 12.98 -0.42
C CYS A 95 -3.67 11.61 -0.26
N ILE A 96 -3.21 10.87 0.75
CA ILE A 96 -3.86 9.66 1.24
C ILE A 96 -4.80 10.05 2.39
N GLY A 97 -6.02 9.53 2.38
CA GLY A 97 -7.03 9.78 3.41
C GLY A 97 -8.21 8.82 3.27
N LEU A 98 -9.37 9.19 3.83
CA LEU A 98 -10.52 8.29 3.98
C LEU A 98 -10.87 7.51 2.69
N HIS A 99 -10.93 8.21 1.57
CA HIS A 99 -11.52 7.65 0.36
C HIS A 99 -10.54 6.83 -0.50
N ASN A 100 -9.23 6.92 -0.23
CA ASN A 100 -8.21 6.23 -1.03
C ASN A 100 -7.19 5.43 -0.20
N ILE A 101 -7.28 5.44 1.13
CA ILE A 101 -6.41 4.63 2.01
C ILE A 101 -6.48 3.15 1.66
N ARG A 102 -7.65 2.62 1.30
CA ARG A 102 -7.80 1.23 0.84
C ARG A 102 -6.95 0.92 -0.38
N TYR A 103 -6.95 1.82 -1.37
CA TYR A 103 -6.21 1.60 -2.61
C TYR A 103 -4.71 1.72 -2.37
N PHE A 104 -4.30 2.64 -1.49
CA PHE A 104 -2.91 2.75 -1.05
C PHE A 104 -2.45 1.48 -0.31
N TYR A 105 -3.27 0.94 0.59
CA TYR A 105 -2.99 -0.31 1.29
C TYR A 105 -2.83 -1.47 0.31
N LEU A 106 -3.74 -1.60 -0.67
CA LEU A 106 -3.65 -2.65 -1.68
C LEU A 106 -2.41 -2.49 -2.57
N PHE A 107 -2.06 -1.26 -2.97
CA PHE A 107 -0.81 -0.99 -3.68
C PHE A 107 0.41 -1.52 -2.90
N LEU A 108 0.48 -1.25 -1.58
CA LEU A 108 1.56 -1.75 -0.73
C LEU A 108 1.54 -3.28 -0.61
N LEU A 109 0.37 -3.89 -0.44
CA LEU A 109 0.20 -5.33 -0.33
C LEU A 109 0.64 -6.05 -1.61
N TYR A 110 0.11 -5.65 -2.76
CA TYR A 110 0.46 -6.25 -4.05
C TYR A 110 1.92 -6.00 -4.42
N GLY A 111 2.46 -4.81 -4.15
CA GLY A 111 3.88 -4.52 -4.36
C GLY A 111 4.79 -5.39 -3.49
N THR A 112 4.41 -5.65 -2.24
CA THR A 112 5.13 -6.56 -1.35
C THR A 112 5.11 -8.00 -1.89
N ILE A 113 3.96 -8.49 -2.36
CA ILE A 113 3.84 -9.85 -2.94
C ILE A 113 4.70 -9.98 -4.20
N VAL A 114 4.68 -8.97 -5.08
CA VAL A 114 5.44 -8.95 -6.34
C VAL A 114 6.94 -8.96 -6.06
N THR A 115 7.41 -8.09 -5.15
CA THR A 115 8.84 -8.01 -4.79
C THR A 115 9.35 -9.29 -4.13
N ILE A 116 8.59 -9.91 -3.23
CA ILE A 116 8.94 -11.20 -2.61
C ILE A 116 8.98 -12.31 -3.67
N THR A 117 7.98 -12.36 -4.56
CA THR A 117 7.95 -13.35 -5.64
C THR A 117 9.14 -13.20 -6.57
N ASN A 118 9.41 -11.98 -7.03
CA ASN A 118 10.53 -11.69 -7.92
C ASN A 118 11.87 -12.01 -7.25
N PHE A 119 12.06 -11.65 -5.99
CA PHE A 119 13.26 -12.02 -5.23
C PHE A 119 13.48 -13.54 -5.24
N ARG A 120 12.45 -14.33 -4.89
CA ARG A 120 12.54 -15.80 -4.87
C ARG A 120 12.87 -16.39 -6.26
N LYS A 121 12.22 -15.88 -7.31
CA LYS A 121 12.45 -16.34 -8.69
C LYS A 121 13.85 -15.97 -9.19
N ILE A 122 14.36 -14.80 -8.86
CA ILE A 122 15.71 -14.38 -9.23
C ILE A 122 16.78 -15.20 -8.49
N VAL A 123 16.59 -15.50 -7.20
CA VAL A 123 17.46 -16.43 -6.47
C VAL A 123 17.49 -17.80 -7.15
N LEU A 124 16.34 -18.30 -7.60
CA LEU A 124 16.25 -19.57 -8.32
C LEU A 124 17.00 -19.53 -9.66
N ILE A 125 16.89 -18.43 -10.41
CA ILE A 125 17.65 -18.22 -11.67
C ILE A 125 19.16 -18.21 -11.39
N LEU A 126 19.61 -17.49 -10.36
CA LEU A 126 21.02 -17.46 -9.96
C LEU A 126 21.54 -18.82 -9.51
N TYR A 127 20.71 -19.59 -8.80
CA TYR A 127 21.03 -20.97 -8.42
C TYR A 127 21.21 -21.86 -9.65
N TYR A 128 20.25 -21.88 -10.59
CA TYR A 128 20.36 -22.71 -11.79
C TYR A 128 21.44 -22.24 -12.77
N ARG A 129 21.77 -20.95 -12.77
CA ARG A 129 22.90 -20.42 -13.53
C ARG A 129 24.21 -21.13 -13.20
N SER A 130 24.41 -21.59 -11.95
CA SER A 130 25.60 -22.36 -11.57
C SER A 130 25.75 -23.67 -12.35
N PHE A 131 24.65 -24.20 -12.90
CA PHE A 131 24.62 -25.39 -13.75
C PHE A 131 24.51 -25.06 -15.25
N ILE A 132 23.96 -23.88 -15.60
CA ILE A 132 23.73 -23.43 -16.98
C ILE A 132 24.19 -21.97 -17.14
N PRO A 133 25.45 -21.72 -17.53
CA PRO A 133 26.02 -20.37 -17.53
C PRO A 133 25.55 -19.45 -18.67
N ASN A 134 24.50 -19.83 -19.41
CA ASN A 134 24.00 -19.05 -20.56
C ASN A 134 23.16 -17.82 -20.16
N PHE A 135 22.75 -17.69 -18.89
CA PHE A 135 21.90 -16.59 -18.42
C PHE A 135 22.68 -15.43 -17.80
N SER A 136 22.40 -14.18 -18.17
CA SER A 136 23.18 -13.01 -17.73
C SER A 136 23.21 -12.82 -16.21
N PHE A 137 24.40 -12.83 -15.60
CA PHE A 137 24.60 -12.65 -14.16
C PHE A 137 24.23 -11.25 -13.67
N VAL A 138 24.74 -10.22 -14.36
CA VAL A 138 24.63 -8.82 -13.92
C VAL A 138 23.17 -8.36 -13.83
N PRO A 139 22.29 -8.57 -14.83
CA PRO A 139 20.87 -8.20 -14.72
C PRO A 139 20.15 -8.93 -13.58
N SER A 140 20.45 -10.22 -13.36
CA SER A 140 19.86 -10.97 -12.25
C SER A 140 20.29 -10.42 -10.90
N LEU A 141 21.57 -10.05 -10.73
CA LEU A 141 22.06 -9.44 -9.49
C LEU A 141 21.42 -8.07 -9.24
N VAL A 142 21.33 -7.23 -10.27
CA VAL A 142 20.66 -5.92 -10.17
C VAL A 142 19.19 -6.10 -9.80
N GLY A 143 18.48 -7.01 -10.47
CA GLY A 143 17.09 -7.33 -10.17
C GLY A 143 16.88 -7.84 -8.74
N LEU A 144 17.83 -8.61 -8.21
CA LEU A 144 17.80 -9.10 -6.83
C LEU A 144 17.91 -7.93 -5.83
N CYS A 145 18.88 -7.04 -6.03
CA CYS A 145 19.08 -5.87 -5.18
C CYS A 145 17.86 -4.93 -5.18
N ILE A 146 17.28 -4.68 -6.35
CA ILE A 146 16.05 -3.89 -6.50
C ILE A 146 14.90 -4.57 -5.77
N SER A 147 14.68 -5.87 -6.01
CA SER A 147 13.58 -6.61 -5.37
C SER A 147 13.70 -6.61 -3.85
N PHE A 148 14.93 -6.75 -3.31
CA PHE A 148 15.19 -6.71 -1.88
C PHE A 148 14.94 -5.34 -1.26
N SER A 149 15.56 -4.29 -1.81
CA SER A 149 15.45 -2.91 -1.31
C SER A 149 14.02 -2.37 -1.39
N CYS A 150 13.35 -2.53 -2.54
CA CYS A 150 11.95 -2.16 -2.69
C CYS A 150 11.05 -3.03 -1.81
N GLY A 151 11.32 -4.34 -1.72
CA GLY A 151 10.51 -5.27 -0.94
C GLY A 151 10.51 -4.96 0.55
N ILE A 152 11.69 -4.69 1.14
CA ILE A 152 11.79 -4.24 2.54
C ILE A 152 11.04 -2.93 2.76
N SER A 153 11.25 -1.94 1.88
CA SER A 153 10.61 -0.63 2.01
C SER A 153 9.08 -0.74 1.99
N LEU A 154 8.53 -1.51 1.03
CA LEU A 154 7.09 -1.73 0.91
C LEU A 154 6.53 -2.53 2.09
N LEU A 155 7.25 -3.55 2.56
CA LEU A 155 6.85 -4.34 3.72
C LEU A 155 6.77 -3.49 4.98
N ILE A 156 7.75 -2.63 5.25
CA ILE A 156 7.72 -1.72 6.41
C ILE A 156 6.51 -0.80 6.31
N LEU A 157 6.27 -0.19 5.14
CA LEU A 157 5.12 0.69 4.93
C LEU A 157 3.80 -0.06 5.11
N LEU A 158 3.69 -1.30 4.61
CA LEU A 158 2.52 -2.15 4.77
C LEU A 158 2.24 -2.46 6.24
N LEU A 159 3.28 -2.80 7.01
CA LEU A 159 3.17 -3.10 8.44
C LEU A 159 2.74 -1.86 9.23
N VAL A 160 3.35 -0.70 8.97
CA VAL A 160 2.97 0.57 9.59
C VAL A 160 1.50 0.90 9.32
N GLN A 161 1.07 0.80 8.06
CA GLN A 161 -0.33 1.07 7.70
C GLN A 161 -1.29 0.03 8.29
N THR A 162 -0.90 -1.24 8.37
CA THR A 162 -1.66 -2.30 9.05
C THR A 162 -1.89 -1.95 10.53
N ILE A 163 -0.85 -1.48 11.22
CA ILE A 163 -0.94 -1.03 12.61
C ILE A 163 -1.87 0.20 12.70
N PHE A 164 -1.64 1.24 11.89
CA PHE A 164 -2.43 2.46 11.94
C PHE A 164 -3.92 2.21 11.67
N ILE A 165 -4.25 1.43 10.65
CA ILE A 165 -5.64 1.00 10.38
C ILE A 165 -6.18 0.21 11.58
N SER A 166 -5.44 -0.77 12.09
CA SER A 166 -5.89 -1.62 13.21
C SER A 166 -6.16 -0.84 14.50
N PHE A 167 -5.46 0.29 14.71
CA PHE A 167 -5.68 1.19 15.83
C PHE A 167 -6.59 2.40 15.50
N ASN A 168 -7.15 2.48 14.28
CA ASN A 168 -7.93 3.63 13.79
C ASN A 168 -7.19 4.97 13.95
N CYS A 169 -5.89 4.95 13.71
CA CYS A 169 -4.99 6.10 13.79
C CYS A 169 -4.54 6.49 12.39
N THR A 170 -4.34 7.79 12.14
CA THR A 170 -3.65 8.31 10.96
C THR A 170 -2.20 8.64 11.30
N THR A 171 -1.35 8.77 10.29
CA THR A 171 0.03 9.24 10.45
C THR A 171 0.09 10.59 11.17
N ILE A 172 -0.80 11.54 10.83
CA ILE A 172 -0.88 12.85 11.52
C ILE A 172 -1.20 12.68 13.01
N GLU A 173 -2.18 11.84 13.36
CA GLU A 173 -2.55 11.61 14.77
C GLU A 173 -1.44 10.88 15.54
N CYS A 174 -0.72 9.96 14.89
CA CYS A 174 0.43 9.29 15.49
C CYS A 174 1.55 10.29 15.80
N LEU A 175 1.85 11.21 14.88
CA LEU A 175 2.84 12.26 15.12
C LEU A 175 2.42 13.21 16.24
N GLN A 176 1.12 13.57 16.31
CA GLN A 176 0.58 14.36 17.42
C GLN A 176 0.69 13.63 18.76
N PHE A 177 0.44 12.31 18.78
CA PHE A 177 0.63 11.47 19.96
C PHE A 177 2.09 11.48 20.42
N ILE A 178 3.04 11.21 19.52
CA ILE A 178 4.48 11.20 19.83
C ILE A 178 4.93 12.57 20.37
N SER A 179 4.49 13.65 19.74
CA SER A 179 4.77 15.01 20.22
C SER A 179 4.19 15.26 21.61
N SER A 180 2.96 14.80 21.89
CA SER A 180 2.34 14.94 23.21
C SER A 180 3.10 14.17 24.29
N LEU A 181 3.62 12.97 23.98
CA LEU A 181 4.45 12.18 24.89
C LEU A 181 5.73 12.93 25.27
N SER A 182 6.38 13.59 24.29
CA SER A 182 7.56 14.40 24.58
C SER A 182 7.28 15.57 25.54
N SER A 183 6.02 16.00 25.63
CA SER A 183 5.56 17.05 26.55
C SER A 183 4.94 16.51 27.85
N GLY A 184 5.03 15.20 28.12
CA GLY A 184 4.46 14.57 29.32
C GLY A 184 2.93 14.45 29.33
N LEU A 185 2.26 14.68 28.18
CA LEU A 185 0.81 14.60 28.07
C LEU A 185 0.36 13.19 27.64
N ILE A 186 -0.60 12.63 28.37
CA ILE A 186 -1.21 11.34 28.03
C ILE A 186 -2.28 11.55 26.96
N PHE A 187 -2.02 11.07 25.74
CA PHE A 187 -3.01 11.11 24.67
C PHE A 187 -3.78 9.79 24.58
N LYS A 188 -5.10 9.86 24.75
CA LYS A 188 -6.00 8.71 24.58
C LYS A 188 -6.55 8.68 23.16
N ASN A 189 -6.35 7.59 22.43
CA ASN A 189 -6.95 7.41 21.11
C ASN A 189 -8.48 7.21 21.24
N LYS A 190 -9.23 8.27 20.96
CA LYS A 190 -10.70 8.30 21.04
C LYS A 190 -11.41 7.61 19.87
N PHE A 191 -10.68 7.29 18.80
CA PHE A 191 -11.24 6.73 17.57
C PHE A 191 -11.11 5.20 17.47
N LYS A 192 -10.34 4.58 18.36
CA LYS A 192 -10.17 3.12 18.38
C LYS A 192 -11.50 2.42 18.63
N LYS A 193 -11.92 1.56 17.70
CA LYS A 193 -13.04 0.61 17.83
C LYS A 193 -12.47 -0.81 17.97
N SER A 194 -13.25 -1.83 17.61
CA SER A 194 -12.73 -3.19 17.41
C SER A 194 -11.91 -3.28 16.12
N LEU A 195 -11.03 -4.29 16.06
CA LEU A 195 -10.18 -4.55 14.87
C LEU A 195 -11.03 -4.57 13.60
N TRP A 196 -12.06 -5.43 13.55
CA TRP A 196 -12.96 -5.55 12.41
C TRP A 196 -13.57 -4.21 11.96
N LYS A 197 -14.15 -3.45 12.90
CA LYS A 197 -14.79 -2.16 12.60
C LYS A 197 -13.79 -1.13 12.07
N ASN A 198 -12.55 -1.17 12.55
CA ASN A 198 -11.51 -0.26 12.07
C ASN A 198 -11.15 -0.55 10.59
N TRP A 199 -11.06 -1.83 10.22
CA TRP A 199 -10.81 -2.25 8.84
C TRP A 199 -12.00 -1.99 7.91
N CYS A 200 -13.22 -2.29 8.34
CA CYS A 200 -14.44 -1.94 7.61
C CYS A 200 -14.50 -0.43 7.33
N GLU A 201 -14.20 0.40 8.33
CA GLU A 201 -14.16 1.86 8.17
C GLU A 201 -13.08 2.30 7.17
N ALA A 202 -11.86 1.74 7.25
CA ALA A 202 -10.78 2.08 6.33
C ALA A 202 -11.06 1.67 4.88
N PHE A 203 -11.80 0.57 4.68
CA PHE A 203 -12.15 0.04 3.35
C PHE A 203 -13.49 0.54 2.81
N LEU A 204 -14.19 1.37 3.59
CA LEU A 204 -15.54 1.88 3.31
C LEU A 204 -16.53 0.74 3.07
N VAL A 205 -16.51 -0.25 3.96
CA VAL A 205 -17.42 -1.39 3.99
C VAL A 205 -18.35 -1.25 5.19
N GLU A 206 -19.64 -1.53 5.00
CA GLU A 206 -20.58 -1.48 6.11
C GLU A 206 -20.42 -2.71 7.01
N ASP A 207 -20.53 -2.55 8.33
CA ASP A 207 -20.22 -3.61 9.32
C ASP A 207 -21.02 -4.91 9.12
N HIS A 208 -22.21 -4.84 8.51
CA HIS A 208 -23.09 -5.98 8.24
C HIS A 208 -22.89 -6.59 6.84
N GLN A 209 -22.03 -5.99 6.02
CA GLN A 209 -21.71 -6.47 4.68
C GLN A 209 -20.46 -7.36 4.73
N TRP A 210 -20.60 -8.60 4.25
CA TRP A 210 -19.50 -9.56 4.09
C TRP A 210 -18.58 -9.22 2.91
N GLN A 211 -18.62 -7.99 2.40
CA GLN A 211 -17.90 -7.56 1.20
C GLN A 211 -16.44 -7.19 1.47
N LEU A 212 -16.00 -7.15 2.74
CA LEU A 212 -14.63 -6.77 3.08
C LEU A 212 -13.58 -7.61 2.33
N PRO A 213 -13.64 -8.95 2.27
CA PRO A 213 -12.73 -9.75 1.45
C PRO A 213 -12.73 -9.35 -0.03
N ILE A 214 -13.89 -9.02 -0.59
CA ILE A 214 -14.01 -8.60 -2.00
C ILE A 214 -13.40 -7.20 -2.20
N LYS A 215 -13.42 -6.35 -1.18
CA LYS A 215 -12.79 -5.01 -1.19
C LYS A 215 -11.28 -5.06 -1.00
N PHE A 216 -10.73 -6.21 -0.65
CA PHE A 216 -9.30 -6.48 -0.74
C PHE A 216 -8.84 -6.82 -2.17
N LEU A 217 -9.77 -7.02 -3.12
CA LEU A 217 -9.40 -7.20 -4.52
C LEU A 217 -9.00 -5.85 -5.13
N PRO A 218 -7.99 -5.84 -6.04
CA PRO A 218 -7.42 -4.59 -6.54
C PRO A 218 -8.40 -3.83 -7.43
N PHE A 219 -9.38 -4.50 -8.05
CA PHE A 219 -10.22 -3.93 -9.11
C PHE A 219 -11.71 -3.75 -8.74
N ASN A 220 -12.02 -3.72 -7.44
CA ASN A 220 -13.40 -3.63 -6.93
C ASN A 220 -13.73 -2.29 -6.23
#